data_AF-A0A649UH34-F1
#
_entry.id   AF-A0A649UH34-F1
#
_cell.length_a   1.000
_cell.length_b   1.000
_cell.length_c   1.000
_cell.angle_alpha   90.00
_cell.angle_beta   90.00
_cell.angle_gamma   90.00
#
_symmetry.space_group_name_H-M   'P 1'
#
loop_
_entity.id
_entity.type
_entity.pdbx_description
1 polymer ?
#
loop_
_entity_poly.entity_id
_entity_poly.type
_entity_poly.pdbx_seq_one_letter_code
_entity_poly.pdbx_strand_id
1 'polypeptide(L)' 'FGPLNVFYPGPGHTSENITVGIDGTDIAFGGCLIKDSKAKSLGNLGDADTEHYAASARAFGAAFPKASMIV' A
#
# COMPACT_ATOMS: atom_id res chain seq x y z
N PHE A 1 -11.76 3.62 -19.70
CA PHE A 1 -11.16 3.17 -18.43
C PHE A 1 -9.69 2.88 -18.69
N GLY A 2 -8.80 3.41 -17.86
CA GLY A 2 -7.36 3.14 -17.96
C GLY A 2 -6.97 1.83 -17.25
N PRO A 3 -5.73 1.34 -17.38
CA PRO A 3 -5.31 0.04 -16.85
C PRO A 3 -5.05 0.06 -15.34
N LEU A 4 -5.57 1.04 -14.60
CA LEU A 4 -5.23 1.25 -13.18
C LEU A 4 -6.37 0.80 -12.28
N ASN A 5 -6.06 -0.06 -11.31
CA ASN A 5 -6.94 -0.43 -10.22
C ASN A 5 -6.57 0.35 -8.98
N VAL A 6 -7.39 1.33 -8.60
CA VAL A 6 -7.19 2.11 -7.37
C VAL A 6 -7.90 1.41 -6.22
N PHE A 7 -7.20 1.23 -5.10
CA PHE A 7 -7.69 0.54 -3.92
C PHE A 7 -7.40 1.34 -2.65
N TYR A 8 -8.42 1.48 -1.80
CA TYR A 8 -8.29 2.01 -0.45
C TYR A 8 -8.14 0.84 0.54
N PRO A 9 -6.95 0.62 1.12
CA PRO A 9 -6.70 -0.51 2.01
C PRO A 9 -7.14 -0.26 3.46
N GLY A 10 -7.58 0.97 3.77
CA GLY A 10 -7.77 1.44 5.15
C GLY A 10 -6.68 2.43 5.57
N PRO A 11 -6.84 3.05 6.76
CA PRO A 11 -5.91 4.06 7.26
C PRO A 11 -4.55 3.45 7.62
N GLY A 12 -3.47 4.16 7.35
CA GLY A 12 -2.11 3.66 7.57
C GLY A 12 -1.09 4.77 7.69
N HIS A 13 -0.35 5.08 6.61
CA HIS A 13 0.59 6.21 6.64
C HIS A 13 -0.13 7.56 6.78
N THR A 14 -1.31 7.65 6.17
CA THR A 14 -2.31 8.69 6.44
C THR A 14 -3.69 8.05 6.50
N SER A 15 -4.72 8.80 6.93
CA SER A 15 -6.08 8.27 7.01
C SER A 15 -6.68 7.94 5.63
N GLU A 16 -6.19 8.63 4.59
CA GLU A 16 -6.70 8.62 3.23
C GLU A 16 -5.75 8.00 2.19
N ASN A 17 -4.68 7.32 2.61
CA ASN A 17 -3.75 6.69 1.67
C ASN A 17 -4.47 5.75 0.67
N ILE A 18 -4.03 5.74 -0.58
CA ILE A 18 -4.49 4.77 -1.59
C ILE A 18 -3.31 3.96 -2.12
N THR A 19 -3.65 2.84 -2.74
CA THR A 19 -2.71 1.95 -3.42
C THR A 19 -3.22 1.65 -4.82
N VAL A 20 -2.33 1.29 -5.74
CA VAL A 20 -2.69 1.14 -7.16
C VAL A 20 -2.05 -0.11 -7.77
N GLY A 21 -2.84 -0.93 -8.46
CA GLY A 21 -2.34 -2.01 -9.32
C GLY A 21 -2.43 -1.65 -10.79
N ILE A 22 -1.59 -2.25 -11.64
CA ILE A 22 -1.67 -2.10 -13.10
C ILE A 22 -2.18 -3.42 -13.73
N ASP A 23 -3.34 -3.35 -14.39
CA ASP A 23 -3.95 -4.46 -15.11
C ASP A 23 -3.02 -5.05 -16.17
N GLY A 24 -3.02 -6.38 -16.26
CA GLY A 24 -2.17 -7.11 -17.20
C GLY A 24 -0.69 -7.16 -16.81
N THR A 25 -0.34 -6.70 -15.60
CA THR A 25 1.01 -6.78 -15.04
C THR A 25 0.98 -7.33 -13.62
N ASP A 26 2.15 -7.71 -13.11
CA ASP A 26 2.35 -8.13 -11.71
C ASP A 26 2.93 -6.98 -10.85
N ILE A 27 2.60 -5.72 -11.19
CA ILE A 27 3.09 -4.52 -10.52
C ILE A 27 1.98 -3.91 -9.65
N ALA A 28 2.32 -3.60 -8.40
CA ALA A 28 1.47 -2.81 -7.51
C ALA A 28 2.29 -1.70 -6.80
N PHE A 29 1.67 -0.54 -6.66
CA PHE A 29 2.19 0.64 -5.98
C PHE A 29 1.61 0.70 -4.58
N GLY A 30 2.47 0.46 -3.59
CA GLY A 30 2.12 0.58 -2.18
C GLY A 30 2.23 2.02 -1.65
N GLY A 31 2.96 2.88 -2.38
CA GLY A 31 3.19 4.26 -1.98
C GLY A 31 3.83 4.34 -0.60
N CYS A 32 3.49 5.37 0.18
CA CYS A 32 4.05 5.52 1.52
C CYS A 32 3.50 4.52 2.55
N LEU A 33 2.43 3.77 2.23
CA LEU A 33 1.90 2.72 3.11
C LEU A 33 2.89 1.57 3.23
N ILE A 34 3.45 1.08 2.13
CA ILE A 34 4.43 0.00 2.14
C ILE A 34 5.85 0.58 2.27
N LYS A 35 6.63 0.03 3.21
CA LYS A 35 8.02 0.45 3.42
C LYS A 35 8.97 -0.49 2.69
N ASP A 36 10.11 0.05 2.28
CA ASP A 36 11.21 -0.73 1.74
C ASP A 36 11.62 -1.85 2.72
N SER A 37 11.95 -3.03 2.18
CA SER A 37 12.34 -4.20 2.98
C SER A 37 13.55 -3.97 3.90
N LYS A 38 14.39 -2.97 3.61
CA LYS A 38 15.57 -2.58 4.40
C LYS A 38 15.28 -1.38 5.32
N ALA A 39 14.07 -0.83 5.30
CA ALA A 39 13.69 0.25 6.20
C ALA A 39 13.76 -0.21 7.66
N LYS A 40 14.37 0.62 8.51
CA LYS A 40 14.51 0.35 9.95
C LYS A 40 13.43 1.01 10.81
N SER A 41 12.58 1.82 10.18
CA SER A 41 11.48 2.52 10.84
C SER A 41 10.35 2.77 9.84
N LEU A 42 9.19 3.19 10.36
CA LEU A 42 8.04 3.59 9.55
C LEU A 42 8.16 5.03 8.99
N GLY A 43 9.27 5.72 9.26
CA GLY A 43 9.47 7.11 8.85
C GLY A 43 8.58 8.09 9.62
N ASN A 44 8.02 9.07 8.93
CA ASN A 44 7.10 10.05 9.52
C ASN A 44 5.76 9.39 9.89
N LEU A 45 5.29 9.62 11.11
CA LEU A 45 4.04 9.10 11.65
C LEU A 45 3.07 10.21 12.10
N GLY A 46 3.35 11.48 11.78
CA GLY A 46 2.55 12.63 12.23
C GLY A 46 1.06 12.53 11.89
N ASP A 47 0.74 11.97 10.72
CA ASP A 47 -0.62 11.76 10.22
C ASP A 47 -1.03 10.28 10.18
N ALA A 48 -0.19 9.39 10.73
CA ALA A 48 -0.36 7.95 10.60
C ALA A 48 -1.36 7.40 11.60
N ASP A 49 -2.18 6.44 11.14
CA ASP A 49 -2.97 5.58 12.02
C ASP A 49 -2.14 4.34 12.35
N THR A 50 -1.43 4.39 13.47
CA THR A 50 -0.52 3.30 13.89
C THR A 50 -1.26 2.07 14.40
N GLU A 51 -2.52 2.20 14.81
CA GLU A 51 -3.35 1.09 15.26
C GLU A 51 -3.78 0.22 14.07
N HIS A 52 -4.17 0.84 12.96
CA HIS A 52 -4.67 0.13 11.77
C HIS A 52 -3.62 -0.13 10.70
N TYR A 53 -2.43 0.49 10.78
CA TYR A 53 -1.37 0.40 9.77
C TYR A 53 -1.11 -1.04 9.30
N ALA A 54 -0.91 -1.96 10.24
CA ALA A 54 -0.59 -3.35 9.93
C ALA A 54 -1.76 -4.09 9.26
N ALA A 55 -3.01 -3.73 9.56
CA ALA A 55 -4.17 -4.28 8.87
C ALA A 55 -4.23 -3.77 7.42
N SER A 56 -4.01 -2.48 7.21
CA SER A 56 -4.00 -1.85 5.88
C SER A 56 -2.90 -2.41 4.98
N ALA A 57 -1.69 -2.63 5.50
CA ALA A 57 -0.61 -3.27 4.74
C ALA A 57 -0.97 -4.71 4.31
N ARG A 58 -1.70 -5.47 5.15
CA ARG A 58 -2.20 -6.81 4.79
C ARG A 58 -3.32 -6.74 3.76
N ALA A 59 -4.22 -5.77 3.88
CA ALA A 59 -5.29 -5.53 2.91
C ALA A 59 -4.74 -5.21 1.51
N PHE A 60 -3.66 -4.42 1.44
CA PHE A 60 -2.93 -4.19 0.18
C PHE A 60 -2.45 -5.51 -0.45
N GLY A 61 -1.78 -6.37 0.32
CA GLY A 61 -1.33 -7.68 -0.18
C GLY A 61 -2.47 -8.60 -0.62
N ALA A 62 -3.61 -8.56 0.08
CA ALA A 62 -4.80 -9.32 -0.29
C ALA A 62 -5.50 -8.78 -1.55
N ALA A 63 -5.45 -7.47 -1.79
CA ALA A 63 -6.02 -6.83 -2.98
C ALA A 63 -5.18 -7.09 -4.25
N PHE A 64 -3.86 -7.24 -4.12
CA PHE A 64 -2.95 -7.48 -5.24
C PHE A 64 -2.15 -8.79 -5.07
N PRO A 65 -2.79 -9.96 -4.97
CA PRO A 65 -2.14 -11.21 -4.61
C PRO A 65 -1.18 -11.75 -5.69
N LYS A 66 -1.26 -11.21 -6.91
CA LYS A 66 -0.37 -11.56 -8.03
C LYS A 66 0.83 -10.62 -8.16
N ALA A 67 0.87 -9.53 -7.40
CA ALA A 67 1.95 -8.57 -7.52
C ALA A 67 3.27 -9.20 -7.05
N SER A 68 4.25 -9.25 -7.95
CA SER A 68 5.61 -9.72 -7.67
C SER A 68 6.61 -8.57 -7.59
N MET A 69 6.24 -7.40 -8.14
CA MET A 69 6.99 -6.16 -8.02
C MET A 69 6.15 -5.12 -7.28
N ILE A 70 6.63 -4.69 -6.11
CA ILE A 70 6.02 -3.63 -5.31
C ILE A 70 6.86 -2.36 -5.42
N VAL A 71 6.20 -1.25 -5.73
CA VAL A 71 6.81 0.08 -5.85
C VAL A 71 6.31 1.02 -4.75
#